data_AF-A0A969PG20-F1
#
_entry.id   AF-A0A969PG20-F1
#
_cell.length_a   1.000
_cell.length_b   1.000
_cell.length_c   1.000
_cell.angle_alpha   90.00
_cell.angle_beta   90.00
_cell.angle_gamma   90.00
#
_symmetry.space_group_name_H-M   'P 1'
#
loop_
_entity.id
_entity.type
_entity.pdbx_description
1 polymer ?
#
loop_
_entity_poly.entity_id
_entity_poly.type
_entity_poly.pdbx_seq_one_letter_code
_entity_poly.pdbx_strand_id
1 'polypeptide(L)'
;MAKIALLIGVSEFNSHDLDPLPKSSADLEAMKEVLIDPELGGFAESDITVLKNPNKQIMEDAIYDLFSKNKRKKDDLLLFYFSGHGITDERGIFHFSNSETRKENGRLRPTTAISSHSIHTWMNECPSRAMATILDCCYSGAFAKGMSAKGTANALIKEQLGGEGRAILTAASATEYAWAKDEFDLSAYTYYLLEGVRTGKASLDNDDWLSMEELHEYARQKISDAKLEMTPEFYPVREGAKIRLFKVKITAKEQYRKELQFYLKRGRIPNYVRDRLENLREKLQISQDEAQLIEREVFAPLRQKQENLKRYEKALRGALNEEGSLDSNAIDISENCIKLILLES
;
A
#
# COMPACT_ATOMS: atom_id res chain seq x y z
N MET A 1 6.72 21.09 4.81
CA MET A 1 5.77 19.98 4.60
C MET A 1 5.56 19.32 5.94
N ALA A 2 4.37 19.47 6.53
CA ALA A 2 3.99 18.74 7.73
C ALA A 2 3.29 17.42 7.34
N LYS A 3 3.38 16.41 8.21
CA LYS A 3 2.63 15.15 8.08
C LYS A 3 1.66 15.09 9.25
N ILE A 4 0.36 15.19 9.00
CA ILE A 4 -0.67 15.22 10.04
C ILE A 4 -1.57 14.00 9.88
N ALA A 5 -1.86 13.31 10.98
CA ALA A 5 -2.74 12.15 10.98
C ALA A 5 -3.86 12.29 12.02
N LEU A 6 -5.06 11.86 11.65
CA LEU A 6 -6.17 11.62 12.56
C LEU A 6 -6.55 10.14 12.46
N LEU A 7 -6.41 9.43 13.58
CA LEU A 7 -6.77 8.01 13.70
C LEU A 7 -8.00 7.91 14.60
N ILE A 8 -9.10 7.39 14.07
CA ILE A 8 -10.36 7.24 14.80
C ILE A 8 -10.77 5.78 14.80
N GLY A 9 -11.03 5.24 15.98
CA GLY A 9 -11.41 3.86 16.20
C GLY A 9 -12.62 3.78 17.11
N VAL A 10 -13.67 3.10 16.66
CA VAL A 10 -14.91 2.94 17.43
C VAL A 10 -15.17 1.45 17.64
N SER A 11 -14.73 0.95 18.79
CA SER A 11 -14.90 -0.43 19.22
C SER A 11 -16.16 -0.67 20.05
N GLU A 12 -16.67 0.37 20.72
CA GLU A 12 -17.80 0.27 21.64
C GLU A 12 -18.88 1.30 21.31
N PHE A 13 -20.14 0.87 21.42
CA PHE A 13 -21.31 1.67 21.12
C PHE A 13 -22.24 1.71 22.34
N ASN A 14 -22.77 2.90 22.63
CA ASN A 14 -23.72 3.12 23.72
C ASN A 14 -25.09 2.48 23.44
N SER A 15 -25.38 2.18 22.17
CA SER A 15 -26.58 1.47 21.74
C SER A 15 -26.24 0.02 21.42
N HIS A 16 -27.21 -0.88 21.62
CA HIS A 16 -27.12 -2.27 21.15
C HIS A 16 -27.51 -2.41 19.67
N ASP A 17 -27.65 -1.29 18.95
CA ASP A 17 -28.04 -1.26 17.52
C ASP A 17 -26.86 -1.57 16.59
N LEU A 18 -25.65 -1.52 17.12
CA LEU A 18 -24.39 -1.74 16.43
C LEU A 18 -23.55 -2.72 17.25
N ASP A 19 -23.05 -3.75 16.58
CA ASP A 19 -22.20 -4.72 17.24
C ASP A 19 -20.84 -4.12 17.60
N PRO A 20 -20.26 -4.49 18.76
CA PRO A 20 -18.91 -4.09 19.14
C PRO A 20 -17.86 -4.53 18.13
N LEU A 21 -16.83 -3.70 18.02
CA LEU A 21 -15.76 -3.84 17.05
C LEU A 21 -14.38 -3.86 17.77
N PRO A 22 -14.08 -4.89 18.57
CA PRO A 22 -12.97 -4.89 19.54
C PRO A 22 -11.59 -4.60 18.89
N LYS A 23 -11.42 -5.00 17.63
CA LYS A 23 -10.17 -4.81 16.87
C LYS A 23 -9.88 -3.36 16.50
N SER A 24 -10.88 -2.48 16.46
CA SER A 24 -10.67 -1.06 16.12
C SER A 24 -9.67 -0.37 17.05
N SER A 25 -9.65 -0.74 18.33
CA SER A 25 -8.68 -0.15 19.27
C SER A 25 -7.25 -0.63 19.01
N ALA A 26 -7.06 -1.90 18.65
CA ALA A 26 -5.75 -2.45 18.33
C ALA A 26 -5.22 -1.92 16.99
N ASP A 27 -6.11 -1.76 16.00
CA ASP A 27 -5.81 -1.16 14.71
C ASP A 27 -5.19 0.24 14.84
N LEU A 28 -5.76 1.08 15.72
CA LEU A 28 -5.24 2.42 15.96
C LEU A 28 -3.81 2.41 16.51
N GLU A 29 -3.54 1.55 17.48
CA GLU A 29 -2.21 1.46 18.08
C GLU A 29 -1.18 0.97 17.07
N ALA A 30 -1.52 -0.07 16.31
CA ALA A 30 -0.64 -0.61 15.27
C ALA A 30 -0.39 0.41 14.14
N MET A 31 -1.41 1.16 13.73
CA MET A 31 -1.26 2.24 12.75
C MET A 31 -0.40 3.37 13.29
N LYS A 32 -0.63 3.81 14.54
CA LYS A 32 0.17 4.85 15.20
C LYS A 32 1.65 4.45 15.26
N GLU A 33 1.95 3.21 15.65
CA GLU A 33 3.32 2.68 15.74
C GLU A 33 4.07 2.84 14.41
N VAL A 34 3.46 2.43 13.31
CA VAL A 34 4.09 2.52 11.98
C VAL A 34 4.20 3.95 11.47
N LEU A 35 3.27 4.84 11.86
CA LEU A 35 3.32 6.25 11.50
C LEU A 35 4.46 7.00 12.20
N ILE A 36 4.69 6.75 13.49
CA ILE A 36 5.75 7.43 14.25
C ILE A 36 7.15 6.90 13.95
N ASP A 37 7.28 5.68 13.44
CA ASP A 37 8.58 5.08 13.10
C ASP A 37 9.31 5.94 12.03
N PRO A 38 10.49 6.52 12.33
CA PRO A 38 11.25 7.37 11.41
C PRO A 38 11.69 6.69 10.11
N GLU A 39 11.86 5.37 10.15
CA GLU A 39 12.25 4.54 9.02
C GLU A 39 11.05 4.11 8.18
N LEU A 40 9.82 4.31 8.67
CA LEU A 40 8.56 4.02 7.97
C LEU A 40 7.79 5.32 7.70
N GLY A 41 6.88 5.71 8.59
CA GLY A 41 5.99 6.86 8.40
C GLY A 41 6.65 8.21 8.69
N GLY A 42 7.50 8.31 9.72
CA GLY A 42 8.18 9.53 10.12
C GLY A 42 7.26 10.71 10.43
N PHE A 43 6.06 10.45 10.97
CA PHE A 43 5.17 11.47 11.51
C PHE A 43 5.68 11.88 12.90
N ALA A 44 5.61 13.18 13.21
CA ALA A 44 5.84 13.62 14.59
C ALA A 44 4.66 13.18 15.45
N GLU A 45 4.92 12.65 16.65
CA GLU A 45 3.84 12.18 17.53
C GLU A 45 2.85 13.31 17.89
N SER A 46 3.33 14.56 17.97
CA SER A 46 2.48 15.74 18.20
C SER A 46 1.52 16.07 17.04
N ASP A 47 1.78 15.54 15.84
CA ASP A 47 0.95 15.73 14.66
C ASP A 47 -0.02 14.55 14.42
N ILE A 48 -0.08 13.59 15.36
CA ILE A 48 -1.02 12.46 15.32
C ILE A 48 -2.07 12.62 16.42
N THR A 49 -3.31 12.80 16.02
CA THR A 49 -4.47 12.77 16.93
C THR A 49 -5.08 11.37 16.89
N VAL A 50 -5.24 10.74 18.06
CA VAL A 50 -5.90 9.42 18.19
C VAL A 50 -7.16 9.56 19.02
N LEU A 51 -8.30 9.12 18.47
CA LEU A 51 -9.60 9.12 19.14
C LEU A 51 -10.14 7.71 19.25
N LYS A 52 -10.31 7.23 20.49
CA LYS A 52 -10.94 5.95 20.82
C LYS A 52 -12.37 6.18 21.32
N ASN A 53 -13.34 5.56 20.67
CA ASN A 53 -14.76 5.66 20.99
C ASN A 53 -15.26 7.11 21.19
N PRO A 54 -14.85 8.09 20.34
CA PRO A 54 -15.29 9.46 20.51
C PRO A 54 -16.81 9.56 20.34
N ASN A 55 -17.43 10.53 21.01
CA ASN A 55 -18.79 10.95 20.67
C ASN A 55 -18.82 11.76 19.37
N LYS A 56 -20.02 12.06 18.87
CA LYS A 56 -20.18 12.80 17.61
C LYS A 56 -19.44 14.13 17.60
N GLN A 57 -19.56 14.94 18.65
CA GLN A 57 -19.00 16.29 18.68
C GLN A 57 -17.46 16.28 18.62
N ILE A 58 -16.82 15.48 19.48
CA ILE A 58 -15.35 15.37 19.52
C ILE A 58 -14.80 14.85 18.19
N MET A 59 -15.47 13.86 17.62
CA MET A 59 -15.08 13.28 16.33
C MET A 59 -15.21 14.30 15.20
N GLU A 60 -16.33 15.04 15.16
CA GLU A 60 -16.61 16.05 14.13
C GLU A 60 -15.62 17.23 14.20
N ASP A 61 -15.32 17.72 15.40
CA ASP A 61 -14.34 18.79 15.62
C ASP A 61 -12.92 18.36 15.18
N ALA A 62 -12.52 17.13 15.49
CA ALA A 62 -11.21 16.62 15.09
C ALA A 62 -11.08 16.44 13.57
N ILE A 63 -12.14 15.97 12.91
CA ILE A 63 -12.16 15.85 11.44
C ILE A 63 -12.13 17.24 10.79
N TYR A 64 -12.91 18.19 11.31
CA TYR A 64 -12.85 19.58 10.88
C TYR A 64 -11.43 20.14 11.01
N ASP A 65 -10.80 19.91 12.17
CA ASP A 65 -9.44 20.36 12.44
C ASP A 65 -8.42 19.72 11.50
N LEU A 66 -8.54 18.43 11.17
CA LEU A 66 -7.67 17.76 10.20
C LEU A 66 -7.70 18.48 8.85
N PHE A 67 -8.86 18.88 8.36
CA PHE A 67 -9.01 19.49 7.03
C PHE A 67 -9.10 21.02 7.03
N SER A 68 -9.00 21.65 8.20
CA SER A 68 -9.23 23.09 8.37
C SER A 68 -8.29 23.93 7.50
N LYS A 69 -8.88 24.77 6.63
CA LYS A 69 -8.13 25.66 5.73
C LYS A 69 -7.18 26.62 6.43
N ASN A 70 -7.46 26.96 7.69
CA ASN A 70 -6.65 27.88 8.48
C ASN A 70 -5.42 27.20 9.12
N LYS A 71 -5.37 25.86 9.12
CA LYS A 71 -4.34 25.06 9.78
C LYS A 71 -3.46 24.28 8.80
N ARG A 72 -3.73 24.34 7.49
CA ARG A 72 -3.08 23.48 6.47
C ARG A 72 -2.45 24.28 5.34
N LYS A 73 -1.39 23.71 4.77
CA LYS A 73 -0.65 24.22 3.62
C LYS A 73 -0.75 23.24 2.45
N LYS A 74 -0.46 23.74 1.24
CA LYS A 74 -0.58 22.99 -0.02
C LYS A 74 0.23 21.69 -0.03
N ASP A 75 1.42 21.73 0.56
CA ASP A 75 2.39 20.63 0.53
C ASP A 75 2.28 19.72 1.77
N ASP A 76 1.30 19.94 2.67
CA ASP A 76 1.12 19.07 3.83
C ASP A 76 0.53 17.72 3.41
N LEU A 77 0.98 16.65 4.04
CA LEU A 77 0.42 15.30 3.87
C LEU A 77 -0.57 15.03 5.01
N LEU A 78 -1.83 14.75 4.65
CA LEU A 78 -2.89 14.47 5.62
C LEU A 78 -3.29 13.01 5.53
N LEU A 79 -3.40 12.35 6.68
CA LEU A 79 -3.94 11.00 6.81
C LEU A 79 -5.21 11.03 7.67
N PHE A 80 -6.31 10.57 7.10
CA PHE A 80 -7.54 10.25 7.82
C PHE A 80 -7.72 8.73 7.86
N TYR A 81 -7.53 8.13 9.03
CA TYR A 81 -7.75 6.71 9.27
C TYR A 81 -8.99 6.52 10.14
N PHE A 82 -9.92 5.69 9.68
CA PHE A 82 -11.14 5.36 10.42
C PHE A 82 -11.33 3.85 10.47
N SER A 83 -11.50 3.31 11.68
CA SER A 83 -11.89 1.91 11.94
C SER A 83 -13.19 1.90 12.76
N GLY A 84 -14.25 1.31 12.21
CA GLY A 84 -15.57 1.33 12.83
C GLY A 84 -16.71 0.99 11.86
N HIS A 85 -17.96 1.24 12.24
CA HIS A 85 -19.11 1.04 11.33
C HIS A 85 -19.24 2.19 10.33
N GLY A 86 -19.36 1.84 9.05
CA GLY A 86 -19.81 2.73 7.98
C GLY A 86 -21.28 2.45 7.69
N ILE A 87 -22.11 3.48 7.63
CA ILE A 87 -23.56 3.31 7.49
C ILE A 87 -24.08 4.21 6.38
N THR A 88 -24.71 3.60 5.37
CA THR A 88 -25.35 4.36 4.29
C THR A 88 -26.82 4.57 4.62
N ASP A 89 -27.27 5.82 4.64
CA ASP A 89 -28.69 6.14 4.87
C ASP A 89 -29.54 5.83 3.62
N GLU A 90 -30.86 5.96 3.76
CA GLU A 90 -31.81 5.63 2.68
C GLU A 90 -31.68 6.52 1.43
N ARG A 91 -30.98 7.65 1.56
CA ARG A 91 -30.70 8.58 0.46
C ARG A 91 -29.37 8.28 -0.23
N GLY A 92 -28.67 7.22 0.18
CA GLY A 92 -27.36 6.85 -0.33
C GLY A 92 -26.21 7.64 0.28
N ILE A 93 -26.42 8.43 1.34
CA ILE A 93 -25.35 9.20 1.97
C ILE A 93 -24.59 8.29 2.94
N PHE A 94 -23.27 8.22 2.82
CA PHE A 94 -22.40 7.51 3.74
C PHE A 94 -22.20 8.30 5.03
N HIS A 95 -22.28 7.61 6.17
CA HIS A 95 -22.02 8.18 7.49
C HIS A 95 -21.00 7.35 8.25
N PHE A 96 -20.14 8.06 8.97
CA PHE A 96 -19.17 7.51 9.90
C PHE A 96 -19.83 7.38 11.28
N SER A 97 -19.81 6.18 11.84
CA SER A 97 -20.30 5.94 13.20
C SER A 97 -19.34 6.52 14.26
N ASN A 98 -19.89 6.77 15.43
CA ASN A 98 -19.21 7.15 16.66
C ASN A 98 -19.87 6.39 17.83
N SER A 99 -19.35 6.52 19.05
CA SER A 99 -19.84 5.73 20.20
C SER A 99 -21.31 5.99 20.55
N GLU A 100 -21.90 7.10 20.11
CA GLU A 100 -23.30 7.46 20.35
C GLU A 100 -24.21 7.21 19.14
N THR A 101 -23.71 6.64 18.05
CA THR A 101 -24.52 6.34 16.87
C THR A 101 -25.64 5.36 17.20
N ARG A 102 -26.84 5.63 16.66
CA ARG A 102 -28.05 4.83 16.88
C ARG A 102 -28.73 4.46 15.58
N LYS A 103 -29.42 3.32 15.60
CA LYS A 103 -30.40 2.97 14.57
C LYS A 103 -31.80 2.99 15.18
N GLU A 104 -32.78 3.36 14.38
CA GLU A 104 -34.19 3.27 14.73
C GLU A 104 -34.86 2.35 13.71
N ASN A 105 -35.40 1.23 14.18
CA ASN A 105 -35.98 0.18 13.33
C ASN A 105 -35.00 -0.30 12.23
N GLY A 106 -33.73 -0.47 12.59
CA GLY A 106 -32.66 -0.91 11.66
C GLY A 106 -32.16 0.17 10.70
N ARG A 107 -32.68 1.40 10.76
CA ARG A 107 -32.27 2.53 9.92
C ARG A 107 -31.41 3.50 10.71
N LEU A 108 -30.39 4.08 10.10
CA LEU A 108 -29.55 5.08 10.74
C LEU A 108 -30.39 6.28 11.23
N ARG A 109 -30.15 6.75 12.46
CA ARG A 109 -30.59 8.09 12.90
C ARG A 109 -29.50 9.11 12.53
N PRO A 110 -29.64 9.87 11.42
CA PRO A 110 -28.50 10.60 10.84
C PRO A 110 -27.92 11.68 11.76
N THR A 111 -28.71 12.22 12.69
CA THR A 111 -28.26 13.22 13.67
C THR A 111 -27.23 12.68 14.66
N THR A 112 -27.07 11.35 14.75
CA THR A 112 -26.16 10.67 15.68
C THR A 112 -24.86 10.19 15.03
N ALA A 113 -24.65 10.47 13.74
CA ALA A 113 -23.47 10.08 12.97
C ALA A 113 -22.90 11.27 12.20
N ILE A 114 -21.73 11.09 11.58
CA ILE A 114 -21.07 12.15 10.79
C ILE A 114 -21.23 11.83 9.31
N SER A 115 -21.87 12.74 8.57
CA SER A 115 -22.07 12.61 7.13
C SER A 115 -20.76 12.80 6.37
N SER A 116 -20.51 11.93 5.38
CA SER A 116 -19.44 12.07 4.40
C SER A 116 -19.49 13.42 3.68
N HIS A 117 -20.68 14.00 3.49
CA HIS A 117 -20.86 15.29 2.83
C HIS A 117 -20.22 16.47 3.60
N SER A 118 -20.28 16.43 4.94
CA SER A 118 -19.62 17.44 5.78
C SER A 118 -18.10 17.34 5.61
N ILE A 119 -17.57 16.10 5.68
CA ILE A 119 -16.14 15.83 5.50
C ILE A 119 -15.68 16.25 4.10
N HIS A 120 -16.45 15.92 3.07
CA HIS A 120 -16.20 16.31 1.68
C HIS A 120 -16.04 17.82 1.52
N THR A 121 -16.94 18.57 2.16
CA THR A 121 -16.92 20.04 2.14
C THR A 121 -15.61 20.55 2.72
N TRP A 122 -15.19 20.04 3.88
CA TRP A 122 -13.93 20.46 4.50
C TRP A 122 -12.70 20.02 3.71
N MET A 123 -12.70 18.80 3.16
CA MET A 123 -11.63 18.35 2.28
C MET A 123 -11.53 19.21 1.01
N ASN A 124 -12.64 19.76 0.48
CA ASN A 124 -12.63 20.65 -0.69
C ASN A 124 -12.08 22.04 -0.38
N GLU A 125 -12.34 22.53 0.83
CA GLU A 125 -11.79 23.80 1.31
C GLU A 125 -10.32 23.67 1.76
N CYS A 126 -9.84 22.44 1.99
CA CYS A 126 -8.49 22.18 2.45
C CYS A 126 -7.44 22.56 1.38
N PRO A 127 -6.41 23.37 1.73
CA PRO A 127 -5.33 23.73 0.82
C PRO A 127 -4.46 22.55 0.37
N SER A 128 -4.30 21.53 1.22
CA SER A 128 -3.46 20.36 0.92
C SER A 128 -3.97 19.62 -0.31
N ARG A 129 -3.03 19.07 -1.11
CA ARG A 129 -3.32 18.19 -2.26
C ARG A 129 -2.75 16.78 -2.08
N ALA A 130 -2.40 16.42 -0.85
CA ALA A 130 -1.92 15.09 -0.50
C ALA A 130 -2.73 14.57 0.70
N MET A 131 -3.94 14.10 0.42
CA MET A 131 -4.87 13.57 1.42
C MET A 131 -5.07 12.07 1.20
N ALA A 132 -4.54 11.28 2.13
CA ALA A 132 -4.79 9.86 2.23
C ALA A 132 -5.96 9.61 3.19
N THR A 133 -6.92 8.80 2.76
CA THR A 133 -8.04 8.33 3.59
C THR A 133 -8.04 6.81 3.58
N ILE A 134 -8.06 6.19 4.75
CA ILE A 134 -8.11 4.73 4.92
C ILE A 134 -9.32 4.41 5.77
N LEU A 135 -10.28 3.70 5.20
CA LEU A 135 -11.54 3.33 5.81
C LEU A 135 -11.58 1.83 6.07
N ASP A 136 -11.24 1.42 7.29
CA ASP A 136 -11.45 0.06 7.76
C ASP A 136 -12.85 -0.08 8.36
N CYS A 137 -13.86 0.00 7.49
CA CYS A 137 -15.25 -0.05 7.89
C CYS A 137 -16.07 -1.01 7.03
N CYS A 138 -17.04 -1.66 7.68
CA CYS A 138 -18.10 -2.39 7.00
C CYS A 138 -19.13 -1.40 6.45
N TYR A 139 -19.73 -1.69 5.29
CA TYR A 139 -20.88 -0.92 4.77
C TYR A 139 -22.19 -1.54 5.28
N SER A 140 -22.58 -1.25 6.51
CA SER A 140 -23.88 -1.69 7.03
C SER A 140 -24.99 -0.86 6.39
N GLY A 141 -25.80 -1.47 5.52
CA GLY A 141 -26.97 -0.81 4.89
C GLY A 141 -27.08 -0.95 3.37
N ALA A 142 -26.01 -1.29 2.65
CA ALA A 142 -26.09 -1.55 1.20
C ALA A 142 -26.84 -2.87 0.85
N PHE A 143 -27.25 -3.63 1.86
CA PHE A 143 -27.85 -4.97 1.73
C PHE A 143 -29.39 -4.97 1.75
N ALA A 144 -30.03 -3.81 1.56
CA ALA A 144 -31.47 -3.78 1.29
C ALA A 144 -31.74 -4.52 -0.05
N LYS A 145 -32.22 -5.76 0.10
CA LYS A 145 -32.65 -6.72 -0.94
C LYS A 145 -32.97 -6.08 -2.30
N GLY A 146 -32.10 -6.29 -3.30
CA GLY A 146 -32.50 -6.21 -4.71
C GLY A 146 -31.71 -5.27 -5.63
N MET A 147 -30.79 -4.45 -5.12
CA MET A 147 -29.86 -3.69 -5.98
C MET A 147 -28.48 -4.35 -5.95
N SER A 148 -27.81 -4.49 -7.09
CA SER A 148 -26.45 -5.08 -7.14
C SER A 148 -25.49 -4.19 -6.36
N ALA A 149 -25.24 -4.57 -5.10
CA ALA A 149 -24.62 -3.74 -4.05
C ALA A 149 -23.16 -3.34 -4.32
N LYS A 150 -22.45 -4.03 -5.22
CA LYS A 150 -21.04 -3.73 -5.52
C LYS A 150 -20.84 -2.49 -6.39
N GLY A 151 -21.81 -2.10 -7.22
CA GLY A 151 -21.64 -0.96 -8.13
C GLY A 151 -22.02 0.39 -7.51
N THR A 152 -23.08 0.41 -6.71
CA THR A 152 -23.72 1.64 -6.22
C THR A 152 -23.05 2.20 -4.97
N ALA A 153 -22.75 1.39 -3.96
CA ALA A 153 -22.02 1.87 -2.78
C ALA A 153 -20.62 2.39 -3.14
N ASN A 154 -19.97 1.73 -4.10
CA ASN A 154 -18.62 2.06 -4.57
C ASN A 154 -18.58 3.40 -5.36
N ALA A 155 -19.56 3.63 -6.24
CA ALA A 155 -19.69 4.92 -6.93
C ALA A 155 -19.93 6.08 -5.95
N LEU A 156 -20.70 5.83 -4.88
CA LEU A 156 -21.06 6.85 -3.89
C LEU A 156 -19.87 7.32 -3.06
N ILE A 157 -18.94 6.46 -2.65
CA ILE A 157 -17.75 6.89 -1.88
C ILE A 157 -16.85 7.80 -2.72
N LYS A 158 -16.64 7.46 -4.00
CA LYS A 158 -15.86 8.31 -4.91
C LYS A 158 -16.51 9.68 -5.09
N GLU A 159 -17.83 9.74 -5.22
CA GLU A 159 -18.57 11.02 -5.34
C GLU A 159 -18.59 11.81 -4.03
N GLN A 160 -18.65 11.12 -2.89
CA GLN A 160 -18.82 11.74 -1.58
C GLN A 160 -17.52 12.11 -0.89
N LEU A 161 -16.38 11.51 -1.21
CA LEU A 161 -15.10 11.82 -0.57
C LEU A 161 -13.99 12.12 -1.58
N GLY A 162 -14.15 11.70 -2.84
CA GLY A 162 -13.17 11.90 -3.89
C GLY A 162 -12.93 13.39 -4.21
N GLY A 163 -11.76 13.68 -4.76
CA GLY A 163 -11.36 15.04 -5.10
C GLY A 163 -9.89 15.09 -5.49
N GLU A 164 -9.48 16.14 -6.17
CA GLU A 164 -8.09 16.27 -6.63
C GLU A 164 -7.09 16.23 -5.46
N GLY A 165 -6.06 15.39 -5.57
CA GLY A 165 -5.08 15.20 -4.50
C GLY A 165 -5.55 14.28 -3.37
N ARG A 166 -6.50 13.37 -3.65
CA ARG A 166 -7.03 12.40 -2.68
C ARG A 166 -6.85 10.95 -3.10
N ALA A 167 -6.49 10.13 -2.13
CA ALA A 167 -6.47 8.68 -2.21
C ALA A 167 -7.37 8.09 -1.14
N ILE A 168 -8.36 7.28 -1.53
CA ILE A 168 -9.27 6.66 -0.58
C ILE A 168 -9.15 5.15 -0.71
N LEU A 169 -8.71 4.51 0.37
CA LEU A 169 -8.70 3.07 0.55
C LEU A 169 -9.89 2.67 1.40
N THR A 170 -10.60 1.62 1.00
CA THR A 170 -11.71 1.08 1.80
C THR A 170 -11.57 -0.42 1.93
N ALA A 171 -11.73 -0.95 3.14
CA ALA A 171 -11.75 -2.39 3.40
C ALA A 171 -12.97 -3.06 2.76
N ALA A 172 -14.10 -2.33 2.71
CA ALA A 172 -15.32 -2.72 2.01
C ALA A 172 -15.73 -4.16 2.33
N SER A 173 -15.77 -4.48 3.63
CA SER A 173 -16.17 -5.81 4.09
C SER A 173 -17.65 -6.05 3.77
N ALA A 174 -17.95 -7.21 3.20
CA ALA A 174 -19.33 -7.60 2.92
C ALA A 174 -20.08 -8.02 4.19
N THR A 175 -19.37 -8.45 5.24
CA THR A 175 -19.95 -8.95 6.48
C THR A 175 -19.09 -8.60 7.69
N GLU A 176 -19.72 -8.45 8.86
CA GLU A 176 -19.02 -8.32 10.15
C GLU A 176 -18.21 -9.60 10.48
N TYR A 177 -18.63 -10.75 9.95
CA TYR A 177 -17.95 -12.04 10.12
C TYR A 177 -16.53 -12.06 9.51
N ALA A 178 -16.33 -11.45 8.34
CA ALA A 178 -15.01 -11.36 7.73
C ALA A 178 -14.05 -10.48 8.55
N TRP A 179 -14.61 -9.59 9.37
CA TRP A 179 -13.89 -8.67 10.23
C TRP A 179 -13.51 -9.31 11.59
N ALA A 180 -14.38 -10.18 12.11
CA ALA A 180 -14.28 -10.81 13.43
C ALA A 180 -13.47 -12.12 13.51
N LYS A 181 -12.79 -12.58 12.44
CA LYS A 181 -11.98 -13.80 12.53
C LYS A 181 -10.89 -13.67 13.61
N ASP A 182 -10.91 -14.56 14.60
CA ASP A 182 -9.96 -14.58 15.74
C ASP A 182 -8.49 -14.81 15.35
N GLU A 183 -8.21 -15.16 14.10
CA GLU A 183 -6.85 -15.40 13.59
C GLU A 183 -5.97 -14.13 13.58
N PHE A 184 -6.59 -12.95 13.63
CA PHE A 184 -5.88 -11.67 13.63
C PHE A 184 -6.21 -10.85 14.88
N ASP A 185 -5.17 -10.35 15.56
CA ASP A 185 -5.31 -9.35 16.63
C ASP A 185 -5.80 -7.98 16.11
N LEU A 186 -5.66 -7.76 14.80
CA LEU A 186 -6.11 -6.58 14.07
C LEU A 186 -7.28 -6.93 13.15
N SER A 187 -7.96 -5.92 12.60
CA SER A 187 -8.84 -6.13 11.45
C SER A 187 -8.02 -6.60 10.25
N ALA A 188 -8.60 -7.47 9.41
CA ALA A 188 -7.83 -8.13 8.35
C ALA A 188 -7.23 -7.14 7.33
N TYR A 189 -7.95 -6.06 7.01
CA TYR A 189 -7.44 -5.06 6.05
C TYR A 189 -6.29 -4.25 6.65
N THR A 190 -6.46 -3.70 7.85
CA THR A 190 -5.37 -3.02 8.57
C THR A 190 -4.18 -3.93 8.81
N TYR A 191 -4.40 -5.20 9.16
CA TYR A 191 -3.34 -6.19 9.31
C TYR A 191 -2.47 -6.29 8.06
N TYR A 192 -3.06 -6.54 6.88
CA TYR A 192 -2.29 -6.73 5.66
C TYR A 192 -1.66 -5.43 5.12
N LEU A 193 -2.31 -4.27 5.33
CA LEU A 193 -1.68 -2.98 5.05
C LEU A 193 -0.39 -2.82 5.86
N LEU A 194 -0.46 -3.05 7.17
CA LEU A 194 0.69 -2.89 8.07
C LEU A 194 1.73 -4.00 7.89
N GLU A 195 1.34 -5.23 7.52
CA GLU A 195 2.29 -6.27 7.08
C GLU A 195 3.09 -5.76 5.88
N GLY A 196 2.41 -5.25 4.85
CA GLY A 196 3.03 -4.70 3.64
C GLY A 196 4.04 -3.59 3.94
N VAL A 197 3.72 -2.68 4.87
CA VAL A 197 4.63 -1.63 5.33
C VAL A 197 5.80 -2.21 6.11
N ARG A 198 5.53 -3.01 7.14
CA ARG A 198 6.56 -3.54 8.06
C ARG A 198 7.53 -4.49 7.38
N THR A 199 7.12 -5.18 6.31
CA THR A 199 8.01 -6.09 5.58
C THR A 199 8.56 -5.48 4.28
N GLY A 200 8.06 -4.33 3.84
CA GLY A 200 8.39 -3.73 2.55
C GLY A 200 7.89 -4.52 1.33
N LYS A 201 7.09 -5.57 1.53
CA LYS A 201 6.64 -6.47 0.44
C LYS A 201 5.52 -5.87 -0.41
N ALA A 202 4.93 -4.76 0.04
CA ALA A 202 3.97 -4.02 -0.75
C ALA A 202 4.62 -3.23 -1.90
N SER A 203 5.94 -3.00 -1.84
CA SER A 203 6.66 -2.27 -2.89
C SER A 203 6.65 -3.09 -4.19
N LEU A 204 6.05 -2.52 -5.23
CA LEU A 204 5.95 -3.13 -6.56
C LEU A 204 7.02 -2.58 -7.50
N ASP A 205 7.60 -1.43 -7.17
CA ASP A 205 8.70 -0.84 -7.89
C ASP A 205 9.99 -0.81 -7.03
N ASN A 206 11.04 -0.20 -7.57
CA ASN A 206 12.34 -0.09 -6.88
C ASN A 206 12.52 1.26 -6.18
N ASP A 207 11.45 2.03 -6.01
CA ASP A 207 11.48 3.29 -5.29
C ASP A 207 11.56 3.08 -3.76
N ASP A 208 11.82 4.16 -3.02
CA ASP A 208 12.06 4.12 -1.58
C ASP A 208 10.78 4.36 -0.75
N TRP A 209 9.62 4.41 -1.39
CA TRP A 209 8.33 4.77 -0.80
C TRP A 209 7.22 3.77 -1.15
N LEU A 210 6.26 3.64 -0.25
CA LEU A 210 5.03 2.89 -0.48
C LEU A 210 3.92 3.89 -0.79
N SER A 211 3.40 3.78 -2.00
CA SER A 211 2.22 4.50 -2.44
C SER A 211 0.93 3.87 -1.88
N MET A 212 -0.15 4.65 -1.87
CA MET A 212 -1.49 4.16 -1.50
C MET A 212 -1.96 3.01 -2.39
N GLU A 213 -1.60 3.04 -3.68
CA GLU A 213 -1.91 1.99 -4.65
C GLU A 213 -1.20 0.67 -4.31
N GLU A 214 0.10 0.72 -4.05
CA GLU A 214 0.90 -0.46 -3.68
C GLU A 214 0.41 -1.13 -2.38
N LEU A 215 0.12 -0.32 -1.36
CA LEU A 215 -0.45 -0.81 -0.11
C LEU A 215 -1.79 -1.50 -0.34
N HIS A 216 -2.65 -0.89 -1.16
CA HIS A 216 -3.94 -1.44 -1.50
C HIS A 216 -3.84 -2.77 -2.25
N GLU A 217 -3.05 -2.82 -3.33
CA GLU A 217 -2.91 -4.02 -4.15
C GLU A 217 -2.30 -5.17 -3.34
N TYR A 218 -1.33 -4.87 -2.47
CA TYR A 218 -0.79 -5.87 -1.54
C TYR A 218 -1.87 -6.42 -0.60
N ALA A 219 -2.61 -5.55 0.08
CA ALA A 219 -3.64 -5.96 1.02
C ALA A 219 -4.78 -6.73 0.33
N ARG A 220 -5.20 -6.27 -0.85
CA ARG A 220 -6.22 -6.92 -1.69
C ARG A 220 -5.79 -8.32 -2.12
N GLN A 221 -4.55 -8.49 -2.58
CA GLN A 221 -4.02 -9.79 -2.98
C GLN A 221 -4.01 -10.75 -1.78
N LYS A 222 -3.52 -10.28 -0.62
CA LYS A 222 -3.48 -11.10 0.60
C LYS A 222 -4.86 -11.53 1.10
N ILE A 223 -5.83 -10.62 1.07
CA ILE A 223 -7.23 -10.90 1.41
C ILE A 223 -7.82 -11.96 0.47
N SER A 224 -7.53 -11.85 -0.83
CA SER A 224 -7.95 -12.83 -1.83
C SER A 224 -7.29 -14.21 -1.59
N ASP A 225 -5.99 -14.24 -1.34
CA ASP A 225 -5.23 -15.47 -1.05
C ASP A 225 -5.75 -16.18 0.21
N ALA A 226 -6.08 -15.40 1.24
CA ALA A 226 -6.67 -15.87 2.49
C ALA A 226 -8.17 -16.19 2.38
N LYS A 227 -8.79 -15.99 1.21
CA LYS A 227 -10.21 -16.25 0.92
C LYS A 227 -11.15 -15.58 1.94
N LEU A 228 -10.85 -14.34 2.29
CA LEU A 228 -11.70 -13.56 3.19
C LEU A 228 -12.85 -12.93 2.40
N GLU A 229 -14.05 -12.87 2.99
CA GLU A 229 -15.24 -12.26 2.36
C GLU A 229 -15.21 -10.73 2.46
N MET A 230 -14.18 -10.13 1.89
CA MET A 230 -13.97 -8.69 1.82
C MET A 230 -13.61 -8.31 0.39
N THR A 231 -14.04 -7.14 -0.06
CA THR A 231 -13.66 -6.63 -1.38
C THR A 231 -13.10 -5.24 -1.25
N PRO A 232 -11.84 -5.09 -0.77
CA PRO A 232 -11.21 -3.79 -0.67
C PRO A 232 -11.27 -3.04 -2.00
N GLU A 233 -11.46 -1.74 -1.92
CA GLU A 233 -11.52 -0.84 -3.08
C GLU A 233 -10.58 0.35 -2.90
N PHE A 234 -10.08 0.86 -4.03
CA PHE A 234 -9.24 2.03 -4.11
C PHE A 234 -9.82 3.06 -5.08
N TYR A 235 -9.95 4.30 -4.58
CA TYR A 235 -10.43 5.44 -5.36
C TYR A 235 -9.34 6.51 -5.45
N PRO A 236 -8.46 6.43 -6.46
CA PRO A 236 -7.54 7.51 -6.76
C PRO A 236 -8.27 8.60 -7.54
N VAL A 237 -8.10 9.86 -7.14
CA VAL A 237 -8.61 11.01 -7.90
C VAL A 237 -7.45 11.96 -8.18
N ARG A 238 -7.15 12.17 -9.48
CA ARG A 238 -6.12 13.08 -10.03
C ARG A 238 -4.82 13.11 -9.20
N GLU A 239 -3.84 12.31 -9.61
CA GLU A 239 -2.53 12.14 -8.93
C GLU A 239 -2.59 11.51 -7.53
N GLY A 240 -3.78 11.35 -6.94
CA GLY A 240 -3.97 10.69 -5.65
C GLY A 240 -3.36 9.29 -5.57
N ALA A 241 -3.28 8.56 -6.69
CA ALA A 241 -2.67 7.22 -6.72
C ALA A 241 -1.24 7.18 -6.16
N LYS A 242 -0.48 8.25 -6.40
CA LYS A 242 0.95 8.35 -6.07
C LYS A 242 1.21 9.00 -4.71
N ILE A 243 0.19 9.21 -3.88
CA ILE A 243 0.40 9.70 -2.52
C ILE A 243 1.21 8.65 -1.77
N ARG A 244 2.40 9.06 -1.33
CA ARG A 244 3.36 8.23 -0.58
C ARG A 244 3.19 8.47 0.91
N LEU A 245 2.91 7.40 1.66
CA LEU A 245 2.72 7.49 3.10
C LEU A 245 3.93 7.01 3.89
N PHE A 246 4.45 5.83 3.53
CA PHE A 246 5.52 5.15 4.25
C PHE A 246 6.74 5.00 3.36
N LYS A 247 7.92 4.94 3.97
CA LYS A 247 9.12 4.47 3.27
C LYS A 247 9.09 2.95 3.14
N VAL A 248 9.69 2.43 2.08
CA VAL A 248 9.90 0.98 1.93
C VAL A 248 10.90 0.55 2.99
N LYS A 249 10.53 -0.41 3.83
CA LYS A 249 11.48 -1.07 4.71
C LYS A 249 12.39 -1.97 3.88
N ILE A 250 13.55 -1.46 3.51
CA ILE A 250 14.57 -2.24 2.81
C ILE A 250 15.34 -3.03 3.87
N THR A 251 15.34 -4.37 3.75
CA THR A 251 16.17 -5.20 4.64
C THR A 251 17.65 -4.98 4.34
N ALA A 252 18.54 -5.22 5.31
CA ALA A 252 19.99 -5.20 5.09
C ALA A 252 20.40 -5.98 3.82
N LYS A 253 19.84 -7.19 3.65
CA LYS A 253 20.08 -8.05 2.48
C LYS A 253 19.62 -7.39 1.19
N GLU A 254 18.43 -6.80 1.18
CA GLU A 254 17.88 -6.14 -0.01
C GLU A 254 18.63 -4.84 -0.35
N GLN A 255 19.13 -4.12 0.66
CA GLN A 255 19.96 -2.94 0.47
C GLN A 255 21.31 -3.31 -0.17
N TYR A 256 21.92 -4.39 0.30
CA TYR A 256 23.14 -4.94 -0.33
C TYR A 256 22.87 -5.41 -1.77
N ARG A 257 21.73 -6.08 -2.00
CA ARG A 257 21.28 -6.54 -3.32
C ARG A 257 21.08 -5.38 -4.30
N LYS A 258 20.39 -4.30 -3.89
CA LYS A 258 20.17 -3.10 -4.72
C LYS A 258 21.50 -2.42 -5.08
N GLU A 259 22.44 -2.29 -4.15
CA GLU A 259 23.77 -1.71 -4.43
C GLU A 259 24.54 -2.58 -5.45
N LEU A 260 24.53 -3.90 -5.27
CA LEU A 260 25.12 -4.84 -6.22
C LEU A 260 24.55 -4.68 -7.63
N GLN A 261 23.22 -4.65 -7.76
CA GLN A 261 22.52 -4.49 -9.03
C GLN A 261 22.82 -3.14 -9.71
N PHE A 262 22.95 -2.06 -8.93
CA PHE A 262 23.32 -0.74 -9.45
C PHE A 262 24.67 -0.78 -10.17
N TYR A 263 25.67 -1.43 -9.57
CA TYR A 263 26.99 -1.61 -10.21
C TYR A 263 26.94 -2.61 -11.36
N LEU A 264 26.03 -3.59 -11.30
CA LEU A 264 25.85 -4.60 -12.33
C LEU A 264 25.37 -4.05 -13.68
N LYS A 265 24.57 -2.98 -13.68
CA LYS A 265 24.10 -2.31 -14.92
C LYS A 265 25.25 -1.90 -15.84
N ARG A 266 26.49 -1.82 -15.33
CA ARG A 266 27.71 -1.49 -16.11
C ARG A 266 28.48 -2.73 -16.61
N GLY A 267 27.93 -3.94 -16.46
CA GLY A 267 28.45 -5.20 -17.02
C GLY A 267 29.65 -5.81 -16.30
N ARG A 268 30.24 -5.13 -15.31
CA ARG A 268 31.30 -5.66 -14.44
C ARG A 268 31.30 -4.94 -13.10
N ILE A 269 31.74 -5.62 -12.04
CA ILE A 269 32.04 -4.99 -10.74
C ILE A 269 33.55 -4.71 -10.67
N PRO A 270 33.99 -3.43 -10.75
CA PRO A 270 35.39 -3.08 -10.58
C PRO A 270 35.93 -3.45 -9.19
N ASN A 271 37.23 -3.68 -9.07
CA ASN A 271 37.85 -4.05 -7.78
C ASN A 271 37.59 -3.02 -6.67
N TYR A 272 37.62 -1.72 -6.97
CA TYR A 272 37.31 -0.66 -5.98
C TYR A 272 35.85 -0.71 -5.46
N VAL A 273 34.95 -1.35 -6.20
CA VAL A 273 33.56 -1.55 -5.76
C VAL A 273 33.46 -2.72 -4.77
N ARG A 274 34.37 -3.72 -4.84
CA ARG A 274 34.39 -4.83 -3.86
C ARG A 274 34.69 -4.32 -2.46
N ASP A 275 35.65 -3.43 -2.29
CA ASP A 275 35.97 -2.85 -0.98
C ASP A 275 34.78 -2.04 -0.42
N ARG A 276 34.05 -1.34 -1.30
CA ARG A 276 32.83 -0.63 -0.92
C ARG A 276 31.69 -1.57 -0.53
N LEU A 277 31.53 -2.68 -1.25
CA LEU A 277 30.55 -3.72 -0.93
C LEU A 277 30.88 -4.40 0.40
N GLU A 278 32.15 -4.68 0.70
CA GLU A 278 32.52 -5.23 2.01
C GLU A 278 32.30 -4.26 3.16
N ASN A 279 32.61 -2.98 2.97
CA ASN A 279 32.26 -1.96 3.97
C ASN A 279 30.73 -1.88 4.17
N LEU A 280 29.95 -1.99 3.09
CA LEU A 280 28.49 -1.99 3.17
C LEU A 280 27.96 -3.25 3.87
N ARG A 281 28.51 -4.43 3.54
CA ARG A 281 28.19 -5.71 4.17
C ARG A 281 28.42 -5.66 5.68
N GLU A 282 29.56 -5.14 6.12
CA GLU A 282 29.90 -4.97 7.53
C GLU A 282 28.97 -3.98 8.23
N LYS A 283 28.71 -2.82 7.61
CA LYS A 283 27.78 -1.81 8.14
C LYS A 283 26.37 -2.37 8.30
N LEU A 284 25.92 -3.18 7.35
CA LEU A 284 24.61 -3.83 7.36
C LEU A 284 24.60 -5.15 8.15
N GLN A 285 25.73 -5.54 8.74
CA GLN A 285 25.90 -6.77 9.55
C GLN A 285 25.49 -8.05 8.81
N ILE A 286 25.76 -8.12 7.50
CA ILE A 286 25.46 -9.28 6.66
C ILE A 286 26.62 -10.28 6.75
N SER A 287 26.33 -11.56 7.00
CA SER A 287 27.37 -12.59 7.04
C SER A 287 28.01 -12.79 5.65
N GLN A 288 29.24 -13.32 5.61
CA GLN A 288 29.92 -13.58 4.34
C GLN A 288 29.12 -14.56 3.46
N ASP A 289 28.52 -15.58 4.07
CA ASP A 289 27.74 -16.60 3.36
C ASP A 289 26.47 -16.01 2.73
N GLU A 290 25.79 -15.12 3.45
CA GLU A 290 24.61 -14.43 2.93
C GLU A 290 24.97 -13.47 1.79
N ALA A 291 26.06 -12.71 1.92
CA ALA A 291 26.55 -11.82 0.87
C ALA A 291 26.90 -12.61 -0.40
N GLN A 292 27.61 -13.75 -0.26
CA GLN A 292 27.93 -14.63 -1.37
C GLN A 292 26.69 -15.23 -2.03
N LEU A 293 25.66 -15.58 -1.25
CA LEU A 293 24.39 -16.07 -1.80
C LEU A 293 23.70 -14.99 -2.64
N ILE A 294 23.59 -13.77 -2.11
CA ILE A 294 23.00 -12.62 -2.81
C ILE A 294 23.77 -12.33 -4.09
N GLU A 295 25.10 -12.30 -4.04
CA GLU A 295 25.94 -12.14 -5.21
C GLU A 295 25.66 -13.23 -6.25
N ARG A 296 25.65 -14.51 -5.83
CA ARG A 296 25.36 -15.62 -6.76
C ARG A 296 24.01 -15.44 -7.44
N GLU A 297 22.98 -15.05 -6.71
CA GLU A 297 21.66 -14.81 -7.28
C GLU A 297 21.66 -13.63 -8.26
N VAL A 298 22.26 -12.49 -7.89
CA VAL A 298 22.34 -11.30 -8.74
C VAL A 298 23.18 -11.55 -10.00
N PHE A 299 24.26 -12.34 -9.90
CA PHE A 299 25.13 -12.68 -11.03
C PHE A 299 24.61 -13.84 -11.89
N ALA A 300 23.60 -14.59 -11.46
CA ALA A 300 23.11 -15.76 -12.18
C ALA A 300 22.72 -15.44 -13.65
N PRO A 301 21.97 -14.36 -13.95
CA PRO A 301 21.61 -14.01 -15.32
C PRO A 301 22.84 -13.68 -16.20
N LEU A 302 23.83 -12.98 -15.65
CA LEU A 302 25.06 -12.65 -16.39
C LEU A 302 25.92 -13.87 -16.67
N ARG A 303 26.02 -14.81 -15.71
CA ARG A 303 26.73 -16.08 -15.92
C ARG A 303 26.06 -16.90 -17.01
N GLN A 304 24.73 -17.01 -16.96
CA GLN A 304 23.96 -17.69 -18.00
C GLN A 304 24.20 -17.05 -19.38
N LYS A 305 24.18 -15.71 -19.46
CA LYS A 305 24.48 -14.98 -20.70
C LYS A 305 25.90 -15.24 -21.21
N GLN A 306 26.90 -15.26 -20.33
CA GLN A 306 28.29 -15.56 -20.72
C GLN A 306 28.47 -17.01 -21.18
N GLU A 307 27.81 -17.97 -20.53
CA GLU A 307 27.82 -19.37 -20.94
C GLU A 307 27.14 -19.57 -22.29
N ASN A 308 26.00 -18.91 -22.51
CA ASN A 308 25.31 -18.89 -23.80
C ASN A 308 26.22 -18.30 -24.89
N LEU A 309 26.86 -17.15 -24.64
CA LEU A 309 27.82 -16.53 -25.56
C LEU A 309 28.99 -17.45 -25.92
N LYS A 310 29.62 -18.10 -24.93
CA LYS A 310 30.69 -19.08 -25.17
C LYS A 310 30.22 -20.28 -25.98
N ARG A 311 28.99 -20.75 -25.72
CA ARG A 311 28.37 -21.85 -26.48
C ARG A 311 28.14 -21.45 -27.93
N TYR A 312 27.61 -20.25 -28.18
CA TYR A 312 27.43 -19.71 -29.53
C TYR A 312 28.76 -19.51 -30.25
N GLU A 313 29.78 -18.95 -29.58
CA GLU A 313 31.11 -18.79 -30.15
C GLU A 313 31.72 -20.14 -30.55
N LYS A 314 31.61 -21.17 -29.69
CA LYS A 314 32.11 -22.51 -29.99
C LYS A 314 31.37 -23.14 -31.17
N ALA A 315 30.05 -22.98 -31.25
CA ALA A 315 29.25 -23.47 -32.37
C ALA A 315 29.65 -22.80 -33.69
N LEU A 316 29.83 -21.47 -33.67
CA LEU A 316 30.26 -20.69 -34.84
C LEU A 316 31.66 -21.11 -35.32
N ARG A 317 32.62 -21.26 -34.40
CA ARG A 317 33.97 -21.74 -34.73
C ARG A 317 33.97 -23.18 -35.28
N GLY A 318 33.07 -24.03 -34.79
CA GLY A 318 32.87 -25.39 -35.32
C GLY A 318 32.41 -25.37 -36.77
N ALA A 319 31.35 -24.62 -37.07
CA ALA A 319 30.81 -24.47 -38.42
C ALA A 319 31.86 -23.92 -39.41
N LEU A 320 32.62 -22.90 -39.01
CA LEU A 320 33.69 -22.32 -39.83
C LEU A 320 34.81 -23.31 -40.17
N ASN A 321 35.13 -24.24 -39.27
CA ASN A 321 36.17 -25.24 -39.47
C ASN A 321 35.70 -26.43 -40.32
N GLU A 322 34.40 -26.75 -40.33
CA GLU A 322 33.83 -27.84 -41.14
C GLU A 322 33.58 -27.42 -42.59
N GLU A 323 33.14 -26.18 -42.86
CA GLU A 323 32.77 -25.74 -44.21
C GLU A 323 33.88 -24.98 -44.97
N GLY A 324 34.96 -24.55 -44.29
CA GLY A 324 36.11 -23.88 -44.92
C GLY A 324 35.82 -22.49 -45.55
N SER A 325 34.56 -22.07 -45.56
CA SER A 325 34.02 -20.80 -46.08
C SER A 325 32.64 -20.56 -45.45
N LEU A 326 32.27 -19.30 -45.22
CA LEU A 326 30.90 -18.93 -44.83
C LEU A 326 29.95 -19.14 -46.01
N ASP A 327 29.35 -20.32 -46.13
CA ASP A 327 28.15 -20.56 -46.95
C ASP A 327 26.98 -19.71 -46.41
N SER A 328 25.99 -19.41 -47.25
CA SER A 328 24.67 -18.90 -46.87
C SER A 328 24.07 -19.52 -45.59
N ASN A 329 24.27 -20.82 -45.35
CA ASN A 329 23.83 -21.51 -44.13
C ASN A 329 24.59 -21.07 -42.88
N ALA A 330 25.90 -20.86 -42.98
CA ALA A 330 26.73 -20.38 -41.88
C ALA A 330 26.44 -18.90 -41.56
N ILE A 331 26.06 -18.11 -42.57
CA ILE A 331 25.59 -16.73 -42.38
C ILE A 331 24.25 -16.72 -41.62
N ASP A 332 23.31 -17.60 -41.97
CA ASP A 332 21.99 -17.71 -41.31
C ASP A 332 22.09 -18.14 -39.83
N ILE A 333 23.03 -19.05 -39.53
CA ILE A 333 23.37 -19.43 -38.15
C ILE A 333 23.99 -18.24 -37.39
N SER A 334 24.86 -17.47 -38.05
CA SER A 334 25.49 -16.28 -37.45
C SER A 334 24.47 -15.17 -37.20
N GLU A 335 23.53 -14.93 -38.12
CA GLU A 335 22.47 -13.92 -37.98
C GLU A 335 21.45 -14.31 -36.90
N ASN A 336 21.09 -15.59 -36.77
CA ASN A 336 20.25 -16.06 -35.68
C ASN A 336 20.96 -15.96 -34.32
N CYS A 337 22.25 -16.28 -34.24
CA CYS A 337 23.02 -16.07 -33.02
C CYS A 337 23.12 -14.58 -32.65
N ILE A 338 23.34 -13.70 -33.63
CA ILE A 338 23.38 -12.24 -33.43
C ILE A 338 22.01 -11.69 -33.02
N LYS A 339 20.91 -12.14 -33.64
CA LYS A 339 19.53 -11.79 -33.25
C LYS A 339 19.21 -12.24 -31.82
N LEU A 340 19.62 -13.43 -31.42
CA LEU A 340 19.44 -13.93 -30.05
C LEU A 340 20.26 -13.11 -29.04
N ILE A 341 21.47 -12.68 -29.41
CA ILE A 341 22.31 -11.80 -28.58
C ILE A 341 21.68 -10.39 -28.42
N LEU A 342 21.04 -9.88 -29.47
CA LEU A 342 20.38 -8.55 -29.49
C LEU A 342 18.97 -8.55 -28.86
N LEU A 343 18.28 -9.69 -28.80
CA LEU A 343 16.99 -9.83 -28.11
C LEU A 343 17.15 -9.98 -26.58
N GLU A 344 18.34 -10.37 -26.11
CA GLU A 344 18.71 -10.49 -24.69
C GLU A 344 19.51 -9.28 -24.14
N SER A 345 19.65 -8.20 -24.91
CA SER A 345 20.29 -6.92 -24.50
C SER A 345 19.25 -5.85 -24.21
#